data_AF-A0AAD7KWN7-F1
#
_entry.id   AF-A0AAD7KWN7-F1
#
_cell.length_a   1.000
_cell.length_b   1.000
_cell.length_c   1.000
_cell.angle_alpha   90.00
_cell.angle_beta   90.00
_cell.angle_gamma   90.00
#
_symmetry.space_group_name_H-M   'P 1'
#
loop_
_entity.id
_entity.type
_entity.pdbx_description
1 polymer ?
#
loop_
_entity_poly.entity_id
_entity_poly.type
_entity_poly.pdbx_seq_one_letter_code
_entity_poly.pdbx_strand_id
1 'polypeptide(L)'
;MASGGHDQIQDYPRKQTPQQQITHNQKCKLKLLVIVILTNLLTIYLLTGPFNLNLSGYTNHLSPSPWDSNSLLHELNSTTSQLAASHSIIAELHQKLNSTNLLVQALLIDLTSLQDKQFTNQNHKFLKLAIDDLSNGISNELMLAIGPHKLPLGYSPRMRSDEVQPPVGAGCLRFQKELAQYMTYDIGGECPVDDVFSQMLMLKGCEPLPRRRCHPKSPTNYVEPKPVPDSIWETPPDTSIIWDPYSCKSYQCLIERRKKPGYYDCKDCFHLQGREKNRWLFDNGGLDFGIDQILETKPHGTIRIGLDIGGGTGTFAARMRERNITIITSTMNLDGPFNSFIAWRGLIPMHLSISQRLPFFENTLDIVHSMHVLSNWIPDVMLEFTLYDIYRVLRPGGLFWLDRFFCLGQQLNQTYVPMLNRIGFNKLRWNAAMKLDRGIQRNEWYFSALLEKPMT
;
A
#
# COMPACT_ATOMS: atom_id res chain seq x y z
N MET A 1 41.09 -42.88 -38.61
CA MET A 1 41.09 -44.35 -38.52
C MET A 1 41.59 -44.76 -37.15
N ALA A 2 40.66 -45.07 -36.24
CA ALA A 2 40.83 -45.88 -35.03
C ALA A 2 39.44 -46.05 -34.39
N SER A 3 39.25 -47.18 -33.74
CA SER A 3 38.00 -47.73 -33.20
C SER A 3 37.44 -47.03 -31.96
N GLY A 4 36.13 -47.20 -31.72
CA GLY A 4 35.58 -47.36 -30.37
C GLY A 4 34.40 -46.43 -30.00
N GLY A 5 33.29 -47.04 -29.57
CA GLY A 5 32.48 -46.56 -28.45
C GLY A 5 31.41 -45.48 -28.69
N HIS A 6 30.16 -45.92 -28.43
CA HIS A 6 28.99 -45.16 -27.92
C HIS A 6 28.47 -43.95 -28.70
N ASP A 7 27.21 -44.05 -29.17
CA ASP A 7 26.23 -43.00 -28.89
C ASP A 7 24.80 -43.55 -28.82
N GLN A 8 24.10 -43.07 -27.80
CA GLN A 8 22.72 -43.40 -27.44
C GLN A 8 21.74 -42.70 -28.39
N ILE A 9 20.71 -43.40 -28.87
CA ILE A 9 19.50 -42.77 -29.39
C ILE A 9 18.31 -43.26 -28.56
N GLN A 10 17.75 -42.28 -27.87
CA GLN A 10 16.58 -42.26 -27.02
C GLN A 10 15.35 -42.16 -27.93
N ASP A 11 14.37 -43.07 -27.82
CA ASP A 11 12.99 -42.77 -28.25
C ASP A 11 11.94 -43.61 -27.48
N TYR A 12 11.19 -42.88 -26.65
CA TYR A 12 9.85 -43.06 -26.06
C TYR A 12 9.43 -44.33 -25.28
N PRO A 13 9.09 -44.19 -23.99
CA PRO A 13 8.02 -44.94 -23.35
C PRO A 13 6.67 -44.23 -23.47
N ARG A 14 5.69 -45.00 -23.93
CA ARG A 14 4.23 -44.79 -23.95
C ARG A 14 3.69 -43.96 -22.77
N LYS A 15 2.89 -42.93 -23.08
CA LYS A 15 2.02 -42.19 -22.13
C LYS A 15 1.16 -43.15 -21.30
N GLN A 16 1.33 -43.14 -19.98
CA GLN A 16 0.39 -43.73 -19.03
C GLN A 16 -0.80 -42.78 -18.84
N THR A 17 -2.01 -43.35 -18.81
CA THR A 17 -3.29 -42.64 -18.70
C THR A 17 -3.51 -42.04 -17.30
N PRO A 18 -4.23 -40.91 -17.16
CA PRO A 18 -4.41 -40.18 -15.88
C PRO A 18 -5.14 -40.95 -14.76
N GLN A 19 -5.62 -42.16 -15.02
CA GLN A 19 -6.46 -42.93 -14.12
C GLN A 19 -5.68 -43.81 -13.11
N GLN A 20 -4.38 -44.06 -13.35
CA GLN A 20 -3.54 -44.90 -12.47
C GLN A 20 -2.79 -44.11 -11.38
N GLN A 21 -2.56 -42.81 -11.56
CA GLN A 21 -1.89 -41.96 -10.53
C GLN A 21 -2.83 -41.56 -9.38
N ILE A 22 -4.15 -41.43 -9.64
CA ILE A 22 -5.14 -41.03 -8.65
C ILE A 22 -5.39 -42.16 -7.63
N THR A 23 -5.36 -43.41 -8.07
CA THR A 23 -5.60 -44.59 -7.21
C THR A 23 -4.45 -44.87 -6.23
N HIS A 24 -3.21 -44.52 -6.58
CA HIS A 24 -2.06 -44.73 -5.69
C HIS A 24 -2.02 -43.69 -4.54
N ASN A 25 -2.37 -42.43 -4.83
CA ASN A 25 -2.33 -41.36 -3.84
C ASN A 25 -3.48 -41.46 -2.80
N GLN A 26 -4.65 -41.94 -3.23
CA GLN A 26 -5.76 -42.26 -2.32
C GLN A 26 -5.44 -43.47 -1.42
N LYS A 27 -4.78 -44.51 -1.94
CA LYS A 27 -4.35 -45.67 -1.13
C LYS A 27 -3.32 -45.30 -0.06
N CYS A 28 -2.40 -44.35 -0.32
CA CYS A 28 -1.44 -43.89 0.68
C CYS A 28 -2.09 -43.05 1.79
N LYS A 29 -3.02 -42.14 1.45
CA LYS A 29 -3.74 -41.33 2.44
C LYS A 29 -4.66 -42.18 3.34
N LEU A 30 -5.31 -43.21 2.79
CA LEU A 30 -6.14 -44.13 3.56
C LEU A 30 -5.30 -44.99 4.53
N LYS A 31 -4.11 -45.44 4.10
CA LYS A 31 -3.18 -46.18 4.97
C LYS A 31 -2.70 -45.33 6.16
N LEU A 32 -2.39 -44.05 5.94
CA LEU A 32 -1.95 -43.15 7.01
C LEU A 32 -3.06 -42.91 8.04
N LEU A 33 -4.30 -42.71 7.57
CA LEU A 33 -5.47 -42.54 8.43
C LEU A 33 -5.75 -43.79 9.27
N VAL A 34 -5.66 -44.98 8.67
CA VAL A 34 -5.84 -46.26 9.37
C VAL A 34 -4.76 -46.48 10.44
N ILE A 35 -3.51 -46.11 10.16
CA ILE A 35 -2.42 -46.18 11.15
C ILE A 35 -2.70 -45.27 12.35
N VAL A 36 -3.14 -44.02 12.11
CA VAL A 36 -3.44 -43.06 13.20
C VAL A 36 -4.64 -43.52 14.04
N ILE A 37 -5.64 -44.14 13.41
CA ILE A 37 -6.79 -44.69 14.15
C ILE A 37 -6.38 -45.92 14.96
N LEU A 38 -5.57 -46.82 14.39
CA LEU A 38 -5.08 -48.01 15.09
C LEU A 38 -4.14 -47.65 16.24
N THR A 39 -3.25 -46.66 16.09
CA THR A 39 -2.38 -46.23 17.18
C THR A 39 -3.20 -45.64 18.32
N ASN A 40 -4.17 -44.76 18.04
CA ASN A 40 -5.03 -44.19 19.08
C ASN A 40 -5.92 -45.24 19.77
N LEU A 41 -6.45 -46.22 19.04
CA LEU A 41 -7.21 -47.32 19.65
C LEU A 41 -6.33 -48.24 20.50
N LEU A 42 -5.07 -48.47 20.10
CA LEU A 42 -4.10 -49.22 20.90
C LEU A 42 -3.72 -48.45 22.17
N THR A 43 -3.55 -47.13 22.12
CA THR A 43 -3.28 -46.32 23.31
C THR A 43 -4.44 -46.38 24.29
N ILE A 44 -5.68 -46.25 23.79
CA ILE A 44 -6.89 -46.36 24.62
C ILE A 44 -6.99 -47.77 25.21
N TYR A 45 -6.75 -48.82 24.42
CA TYR A 45 -6.76 -50.21 24.90
C TYR A 45 -5.69 -50.50 25.95
N LEU A 46 -4.50 -49.89 25.86
CA LEU A 46 -3.44 -50.01 26.87
C LEU A 46 -3.75 -49.21 28.15
N LEU A 47 -4.48 -48.10 28.04
CA LEU A 47 -4.85 -47.24 29.17
C LEU A 47 -6.13 -47.69 29.88
N THR A 48 -7.03 -48.40 29.20
CA THR A 48 -8.34 -48.81 29.74
C THR A 48 -8.61 -50.31 29.69
N GLY A 49 -7.67 -51.12 29.20
CA GLY A 49 -7.81 -52.57 29.09
C GLY A 49 -7.47 -53.32 30.40
N PRO A 50 -8.12 -54.46 30.69
CA PRO A 50 -8.01 -55.17 31.96
C PRO A 50 -6.80 -56.12 32.00
N PHE A 51 -5.60 -55.62 31.66
CA PHE A 51 -4.36 -56.38 31.79
C PHE A 51 -3.46 -55.78 32.85
N ASN A 52 -3.56 -56.40 34.04
CA ASN A 52 -2.65 -56.30 35.16
C ASN A 52 -1.24 -56.77 34.71
N LEU A 53 -0.40 -55.86 34.22
CA LEU A 53 1.03 -56.12 34.09
C LEU A 53 1.68 -55.90 35.46
N ASN A 54 1.73 -57.01 36.19
CA ASN A 54 2.45 -57.23 37.43
C ASN A 54 3.95 -56.99 37.21
N LEU A 55 4.42 -55.77 37.43
CA LEU A 55 5.86 -55.44 37.47
C LEU A 55 6.41 -55.65 38.89
N SER A 56 6.13 -56.82 39.47
CA SER A 56 6.82 -57.35 40.65
C SER A 56 8.09 -58.06 40.16
N GLY A 57 9.22 -57.35 40.14
CA GLY A 57 10.48 -57.97 39.75
C GLY A 57 11.71 -57.07 39.56
N TYR A 58 11.57 -55.74 39.60
CA TYR A 58 12.71 -54.83 39.44
C TYR A 58 12.63 -53.60 40.36
N THR A 59 12.41 -53.81 41.66
CA THR A 59 12.66 -52.80 42.69
C THR A 59 13.20 -53.46 43.96
N ASN A 60 14.32 -54.17 43.83
CA ASN A 60 15.13 -54.59 44.98
C ASN A 60 16.45 -53.84 44.94
N HIS A 61 16.40 -52.54 45.24
CA HIS A 61 17.50 -51.74 45.80
C HIS A 61 16.96 -50.33 46.10
N LEU A 62 16.06 -50.22 47.07
CA LEU A 62 15.80 -48.98 47.81
C LEU A 62 15.21 -49.38 49.17
N SER A 63 15.98 -49.09 50.21
CA SER A 63 15.66 -49.34 51.62
C SER A 63 14.40 -48.56 52.05
N PRO A 64 13.62 -49.06 53.03
CA PRO A 64 12.34 -48.46 53.41
C PRO A 64 12.54 -47.26 54.36
N SER A 65 11.84 -46.15 54.08
CA SER A 65 11.56 -45.08 55.04
C SER A 65 10.12 -45.27 55.55
N PRO A 66 9.84 -45.06 56.86
CA PRO A 66 8.53 -45.34 57.44
C PRO A 66 7.52 -44.27 57.00
N TRP A 67 6.45 -44.69 56.35
CA TRP A 67 5.33 -43.84 55.99
C TRP A 67 4.53 -43.52 57.26
N ASP A 68 4.81 -42.37 57.86
CA ASP A 68 4.05 -41.87 59.01
C ASP A 68 2.70 -41.34 58.52
N SER A 69 1.65 -42.17 58.66
CA SER A 69 0.27 -41.87 58.29
C SER A 69 -0.23 -40.52 58.82
N ASN A 70 0.34 -40.04 59.93
CA ASN A 70 0.02 -38.74 60.51
C ASN A 70 0.57 -37.57 59.69
N SER A 71 1.72 -37.72 59.03
CA SER A 71 2.30 -36.66 58.19
C SER A 71 1.47 -36.46 56.92
N LEU A 72 1.02 -37.55 56.31
CA LEU A 72 0.13 -37.52 55.12
C LEU A 72 -1.24 -36.93 55.45
N LEU A 73 -1.81 -37.27 56.61
CA LEU A 73 -3.06 -36.66 57.09
C LEU A 73 -2.88 -35.16 57.36
N HIS A 74 -1.73 -34.75 57.91
CA HIS A 74 -1.44 -33.34 58.14
C HIS A 74 -1.22 -32.57 56.83
N GLU A 75 -0.62 -33.20 55.82
CA GLU A 75 -0.42 -32.64 54.49
C GLU A 75 -1.76 -32.57 53.71
N LEU A 76 -2.63 -33.57 53.85
CA LEU A 76 -3.98 -33.58 53.29
C LEU A 76 -4.86 -32.49 53.94
N ASN A 77 -4.77 -32.31 55.26
CA ASN A 77 -5.48 -31.25 55.97
C ASN A 77 -4.92 -29.85 55.62
N SER A 78 -3.61 -29.75 55.40
CA SER A 78 -2.97 -28.50 54.93
C SER A 78 -3.40 -28.15 53.51
N THR A 79 -3.38 -29.11 52.59
CA THR A 79 -3.79 -28.91 51.19
C THR A 79 -5.28 -28.64 51.05
N THR A 80 -6.15 -29.30 51.84
CA THR A 80 -7.58 -28.97 51.88
C THR A 80 -7.85 -27.57 52.43
N SER A 81 -7.10 -27.13 53.45
CA SER A 81 -7.17 -25.75 53.95
C SER A 81 -6.70 -24.73 52.91
N GLN A 82 -5.61 -25.01 52.20
CA GLN A 82 -5.12 -24.17 51.09
C GLN A 82 -6.09 -24.12 49.91
N LEU A 83 -6.77 -25.23 49.60
CA LEU A 83 -7.80 -25.29 48.56
C LEU A 83 -9.03 -24.46 48.96
N ALA A 84 -9.47 -24.55 50.21
CA ALA A 84 -10.55 -23.73 50.73
C ALA A 84 -10.21 -22.23 50.69
N ALA A 85 -8.98 -21.85 51.08
CA ALA A 85 -8.49 -20.48 50.97
C ALA A 85 -8.44 -20.00 49.50
N SER A 86 -7.98 -20.85 48.58
CA SER A 86 -7.93 -20.54 47.16
C SER A 86 -9.32 -20.36 46.55
N HIS A 87 -10.30 -21.18 46.93
CA HIS A 87 -11.69 -21.02 46.51
C HIS A 87 -12.30 -19.71 47.03
N SER A 88 -11.97 -19.31 48.27
CA SER A 88 -12.38 -18.01 48.82
C SER A 88 -11.82 -16.85 48.01
N ILE A 89 -10.53 -16.91 47.63
CA ILE A 89 -9.89 -15.88 46.79
C ILE A 89 -10.51 -15.83 45.39
N ILE A 90 -10.82 -16.98 44.78
CA ILE A 90 -11.47 -17.03 43.46
C ILE A 90 -12.87 -16.40 43.52
N ALA A 91 -13.64 -16.67 44.58
CA ALA A 91 -14.95 -16.06 44.77
C ALA A 91 -14.86 -14.53 44.92
N GLU A 92 -13.89 -14.03 45.69
CA GLU A 92 -13.63 -12.60 45.84
C GLU A 92 -13.21 -11.95 44.51
N LEU A 93 -12.32 -12.60 43.76
CA LEU A 93 -11.89 -12.13 42.42
C LEU A 93 -13.05 -12.11 41.43
N HIS A 94 -13.93 -13.12 41.44
CA HIS A 94 -15.14 -13.13 40.62
C HIS A 94 -16.09 -11.97 40.97
N GLN A 95 -16.27 -11.68 42.26
CA GLN A 95 -17.09 -10.56 42.70
C GLN A 95 -16.48 -9.22 42.28
N LYS A 96 -15.15 -9.08 42.40
CA LYS A 96 -14.42 -7.88 41.98
C LYS A 96 -14.44 -7.69 40.46
N LEU A 97 -14.33 -8.79 39.69
CA LEU A 97 -14.45 -8.78 38.24
C LEU A 97 -15.86 -8.34 37.81
N ASN A 98 -16.91 -8.89 38.41
CA ASN A 98 -18.29 -8.50 38.11
C ASN A 98 -18.55 -7.02 38.43
N SER A 99 -18.08 -6.53 39.58
CA SER A 99 -18.18 -5.11 39.95
C SER A 99 -17.44 -4.21 38.95
N THR A 100 -16.23 -4.62 38.54
CA THR A 100 -15.44 -3.90 37.54
C THR A 100 -16.13 -3.90 36.17
N ASN A 101 -16.74 -5.03 35.78
CA ASN A 101 -17.42 -5.15 34.51
C ASN A 101 -18.69 -4.27 34.46
N LEU A 102 -19.44 -4.20 35.56
CA LEU A 102 -20.58 -3.29 35.71
C LEU A 102 -20.14 -1.82 35.67
N LEU A 103 -19.03 -1.48 36.32
CA LEU A 103 -18.47 -0.13 36.27
C LEU A 103 -18.02 0.25 34.85
N VAL A 104 -17.35 -0.67 34.15
CA VAL A 104 -16.94 -0.48 32.75
C VAL A 104 -18.17 -0.30 31.85
N GLN A 105 -19.22 -1.09 32.02
CA GLN A 105 -20.48 -0.92 31.27
C GLN A 105 -21.15 0.42 31.55
N ALA A 106 -21.22 0.84 32.82
CA ALA A 106 -21.77 2.14 33.18
C ALA A 106 -20.95 3.29 32.57
N LEU A 107 -19.61 3.20 32.65
CA LEU A 107 -18.71 4.16 32.01
C LEU A 107 -18.82 4.14 30.49
N LEU A 108 -19.05 2.99 29.86
CA LEU A 108 -19.27 2.89 28.42
C LEU A 108 -20.58 3.57 28.02
N ILE A 109 -21.65 3.35 28.79
CA ILE A 109 -22.95 4.00 28.60
C ILE A 109 -22.82 5.52 28.75
N ASP A 110 -22.16 5.99 29.81
CA ASP A 110 -21.89 7.41 30.03
C ASP A 110 -20.98 8.00 28.94
N LEU A 111 -19.96 7.27 28.50
CA LEU A 111 -19.12 7.66 27.36
C LEU A 111 -19.96 7.77 26.10
N THR A 112 -20.80 6.79 25.75
CA THR A 112 -21.69 6.89 24.58
C THR A 112 -22.73 8.00 24.72
N SER A 113 -23.23 8.29 25.92
CA SER A 113 -24.16 9.40 26.21
C SER A 113 -23.48 10.77 26.07
N LEU A 114 -22.24 10.89 26.54
CA LEU A 114 -21.39 12.07 26.33
C LEU A 114 -20.98 12.20 24.87
N GLN A 115 -20.72 11.09 24.18
CA GLN A 115 -20.41 11.05 22.76
C GLN A 115 -21.64 11.45 21.94
N ASP A 116 -22.86 10.99 22.25
CA ASP A 116 -24.08 11.41 21.55
C ASP A 116 -24.41 12.88 21.80
N LYS A 117 -24.18 13.40 23.02
CA LYS A 117 -24.37 14.82 23.35
C LYS A 117 -23.28 15.75 22.80
N GLN A 118 -22.03 15.28 22.63
CA GLN A 118 -20.93 16.05 22.03
C GLN A 118 -20.82 15.89 20.52
N PHE A 119 -21.05 14.70 19.94
CA PHE A 119 -20.91 14.49 18.49
C PHE A 119 -22.04 15.11 17.68
N THR A 120 -23.28 15.10 18.19
CA THR A 120 -24.41 15.76 17.49
C THR A 120 -24.42 17.27 17.67
N ASN A 121 -23.73 17.82 18.67
CA ASN A 121 -23.84 19.24 19.03
C ASN A 121 -22.51 20.02 18.98
N GLN A 122 -21.35 19.38 18.80
CA GLN A 122 -20.07 20.06 18.59
C GLN A 122 -19.53 19.92 17.17
N ASN A 123 -19.66 18.78 16.49
CA ASN A 123 -19.24 18.68 15.09
C ASN A 123 -20.25 19.33 14.14
N HIS A 124 -21.54 19.15 14.40
CA HIS A 124 -22.58 19.90 13.70
C HIS A 124 -22.49 21.40 13.99
N LYS A 125 -22.12 21.80 15.22
CA LYS A 125 -21.98 23.21 15.59
C LYS A 125 -20.66 23.81 15.12
N PHE A 126 -19.57 23.06 15.00
CA PHE A 126 -18.30 23.55 14.43
C PHE A 126 -18.38 23.64 12.91
N LEU A 127 -18.97 22.64 12.24
CA LEU A 127 -19.23 22.71 10.79
C LEU A 127 -20.29 23.76 10.48
N LYS A 128 -21.37 23.88 11.27
CA LYS A 128 -22.40 24.90 11.10
C LYS A 128 -21.96 26.30 11.53
N LEU A 129 -21.10 26.46 12.55
CA LEU A 129 -20.45 27.76 12.84
C LEU A 129 -19.44 28.10 11.75
N ALA A 130 -18.66 27.14 11.26
CA ALA A 130 -17.74 27.36 10.14
C ALA A 130 -18.46 27.57 8.80
N ILE A 131 -19.75 27.18 8.67
CA ILE A 131 -20.65 27.40 7.53
C ILE A 131 -21.49 28.69 7.69
N ASP A 132 -21.95 29.01 8.90
CA ASP A 132 -22.75 30.21 9.18
C ASP A 132 -21.86 31.46 9.22
N ASP A 133 -20.61 31.35 9.68
CA ASP A 133 -19.58 32.41 9.56
C ASP A 133 -19.05 32.51 8.10
N LEU A 134 -19.20 31.44 7.32
CA LEU A 134 -18.97 31.34 5.86
C LEU A 134 -20.05 32.08 5.05
N SER A 135 -21.29 32.08 5.56
CA SER A 135 -22.49 32.55 4.86
C SER A 135 -22.48 34.04 4.53
N ASN A 136 -21.64 34.84 5.19
CA ASN A 136 -21.60 36.28 5.00
C ASN A 136 -20.73 36.74 3.81
N GLY A 137 -20.10 35.82 3.06
CA GLY A 137 -19.25 36.20 1.91
C GLY A 137 -18.87 35.11 0.90
N ILE A 138 -19.50 33.93 0.93
CA ILE A 138 -19.12 32.80 0.07
C ILE A 138 -20.13 32.53 -1.04
N SER A 139 -19.60 32.27 -2.24
CA SER A 139 -20.39 31.95 -3.43
C SER A 139 -21.32 30.77 -3.15
N ASN A 140 -22.58 30.90 -3.57
CA ASN A 140 -23.58 29.83 -3.53
C ASN A 140 -23.04 28.52 -4.14
N GLU A 141 -22.16 28.62 -5.14
CA GLU A 141 -21.55 27.47 -5.80
C GLU A 141 -20.63 26.67 -4.87
N LEU A 142 -19.80 27.35 -4.07
CA LEU A 142 -18.90 26.67 -3.14
C LEU A 142 -19.71 25.92 -2.07
N MET A 143 -20.77 26.55 -1.54
CA MET A 143 -21.66 25.91 -0.57
C MET A 143 -22.31 24.66 -1.13
N LEU A 144 -22.76 24.71 -2.39
CA LEU A 144 -23.30 23.54 -3.08
C LEU A 144 -22.25 22.45 -3.31
N ALA A 145 -20.98 22.79 -3.48
CA ALA A 145 -19.96 21.78 -3.78
C ALA A 145 -19.42 21.03 -2.56
N ILE A 146 -19.50 21.62 -1.36
CA ILE A 146 -18.95 21.03 -0.11
C ILE A 146 -20.02 20.70 0.93
N GLY A 147 -21.21 21.28 0.80
CA GLY A 147 -22.31 21.12 1.75
C GLY A 147 -22.99 19.75 1.67
N PRO A 148 -23.76 19.38 2.70
CA PRO A 148 -24.54 18.15 2.68
C PRO A 148 -25.64 18.18 1.62
N HIS A 149 -25.84 17.06 0.93
CA HIS A 149 -26.91 16.88 -0.04
C HIS A 149 -27.93 15.85 0.42
N LYS A 150 -29.20 16.21 0.42
CA LYS A 150 -30.29 15.27 0.72
C LYS A 150 -30.34 14.13 -0.31
N LEU A 151 -30.52 12.91 0.18
CA LEU A 151 -30.73 11.74 -0.64
C LEU A 151 -32.10 11.83 -1.35
N PRO A 152 -32.19 11.51 -2.66
CA PRO A 152 -33.44 11.61 -3.41
C PRO A 152 -34.59 10.76 -2.84
N LEU A 153 -34.27 9.67 -2.13
CA LEU A 153 -35.23 8.73 -1.55
C LEU A 153 -35.34 8.85 -0.02
N GLY A 154 -34.80 9.91 0.57
CA GLY A 154 -34.74 10.09 2.02
C GLY A 154 -33.74 9.15 2.70
N TYR A 155 -34.06 8.73 3.92
CA TYR A 155 -33.14 8.00 4.80
C TYR A 155 -32.67 6.66 4.19
N SER A 156 -31.35 6.46 4.16
CA SER A 156 -30.72 5.21 3.75
C SER A 156 -30.22 4.43 4.98
N PRO A 157 -30.77 3.24 5.28
CA PRO A 157 -30.30 2.41 6.40
C PRO A 157 -28.83 1.97 6.27
N ARG A 158 -28.32 1.85 5.04
CA ARG A 158 -26.91 1.49 4.79
C ARG A 158 -25.96 2.63 5.14
N MET A 159 -26.37 3.86 4.83
CA MET A 159 -25.59 5.07 5.16
C MET A 159 -25.90 5.61 6.56
N ARG A 160 -26.98 5.12 7.18
CA ARG A 160 -27.58 5.64 8.41
C ARG A 160 -27.81 7.15 8.39
N SER A 161 -28.13 7.69 7.21
CA SER A 161 -28.26 9.12 6.94
C SER A 161 -29.28 9.34 5.82
N ASP A 162 -29.94 10.50 5.84
CA ASP A 162 -30.74 11.02 4.72
C ASP A 162 -29.96 12.07 3.88
N GLU A 163 -28.68 12.27 4.20
CA GLU A 163 -27.75 13.20 3.54
C GLU A 163 -26.42 12.53 3.17
N VAL A 164 -25.77 13.07 2.13
CA VAL A 164 -24.42 12.71 1.69
C VAL A 164 -23.53 13.94 1.73
N GLN A 165 -22.35 13.81 2.33
CA GLN A 165 -21.33 14.84 2.33
C GLN A 165 -20.33 14.61 1.19
N PRO A 166 -20.10 15.58 0.30
CA PRO A 166 -19.00 15.52 -0.65
C PRO A 166 -17.64 15.50 0.07
N PRO A 167 -16.66 14.70 -0.37
CA PRO A 167 -15.32 14.75 0.18
C PRO A 167 -14.63 16.05 -0.25
N VAL A 168 -14.02 16.75 0.70
CA VAL A 168 -13.14 17.89 0.44
C VAL A 168 -11.91 17.76 1.32
N GLY A 169 -10.74 18.10 0.80
CA GLY A 169 -9.50 18.05 1.58
C GLY A 169 -9.60 18.95 2.82
N ALA A 170 -9.26 18.43 4.00
CA ALA A 170 -9.35 19.21 5.25
C ALA A 170 -8.51 20.50 5.20
N GLY A 171 -7.41 20.52 4.43
CA GLY A 171 -6.61 21.71 4.22
C GLY A 171 -7.35 22.84 3.51
N CYS A 172 -8.40 22.55 2.73
CA CYS A 172 -9.23 23.55 2.07
C CYS A 172 -9.85 24.56 3.06
N LEU A 173 -10.14 24.13 4.30
CA LEU A 173 -10.73 24.98 5.33
C LEU A 173 -9.83 26.15 5.74
N ARG A 174 -8.52 26.08 5.44
CA ARG A 174 -7.55 27.15 5.70
C ARG A 174 -7.44 28.15 4.54
N PHE A 175 -7.98 27.82 3.37
CA PHE A 175 -7.84 28.59 2.12
C PHE A 175 -9.22 28.97 1.57
N GLN A 176 -10.12 29.43 2.44
CA GLN A 176 -11.53 29.66 2.08
C GLN A 176 -11.69 30.68 0.96
N LYS A 177 -10.88 31.76 0.95
CA LYS A 177 -10.95 32.81 -0.08
C LYS A 177 -10.47 32.28 -1.43
N GLU A 178 -9.35 31.58 -1.44
CA GLU A 178 -8.79 30.95 -2.63
C GLU A 178 -9.69 29.83 -3.15
N LEU A 179 -10.34 29.08 -2.26
CA LEU A 179 -11.32 28.07 -2.61
C LEU A 179 -12.59 28.71 -3.21
N ALA A 180 -13.06 29.83 -2.67
CA ALA A 180 -14.17 30.58 -3.25
C ALA A 180 -13.81 31.12 -4.64
N GLN A 181 -12.58 31.63 -4.83
CA GLN A 181 -12.06 32.02 -6.14
C GLN A 181 -11.99 30.83 -7.10
N TYR A 182 -11.51 29.66 -6.63
CA TYR A 182 -11.52 28.42 -7.40
C TYR A 182 -12.95 28.03 -7.83
N MET A 183 -13.97 28.36 -7.05
CA MET A 183 -15.36 28.09 -7.39
C MET A 183 -16.05 29.21 -8.18
N THR A 184 -15.30 30.18 -8.71
CA THR A 184 -15.83 31.24 -9.58
C THR A 184 -15.72 30.84 -11.05
N TYR A 185 -16.83 30.44 -11.65
CA TYR A 185 -16.95 30.08 -13.06
C TYR A 185 -18.43 30.12 -13.49
N ASP A 186 -18.67 30.14 -14.79
CA ASP A 186 -20.03 30.04 -15.33
C ASP A 186 -20.49 28.58 -15.39
N ILE A 187 -21.65 28.28 -14.81
CA ILE A 187 -22.22 26.93 -14.80
C ILE A 187 -22.53 26.51 -16.25
N GLY A 188 -22.03 25.36 -16.67
CA GLY A 188 -22.13 24.88 -18.05
C GLY A 188 -21.28 25.67 -19.06
N GLY A 189 -20.52 26.67 -18.62
CA GLY A 189 -19.56 27.40 -19.42
C GLY A 189 -18.19 26.74 -19.48
N GLU A 190 -17.21 27.47 -20.01
CA GLU A 190 -15.80 27.06 -20.02
C GLU A 190 -15.16 27.26 -18.63
N CYS A 191 -14.42 26.26 -18.15
CA CYS A 191 -13.67 26.38 -16.90
C CYS A 191 -12.48 27.35 -17.06
N PRO A 192 -12.16 28.16 -16.04
CA PRO A 192 -10.92 28.93 -16.01
C PRO A 192 -9.69 28.03 -16.21
N VAL A 193 -8.71 28.52 -16.96
CA VAL A 193 -7.41 27.87 -17.16
C VAL A 193 -6.50 28.22 -15.98
N ASP A 194 -6.74 27.59 -14.84
CA ASP A 194 -6.11 27.90 -13.55
C ASP A 194 -5.40 26.70 -12.93
N ASP A 195 -4.80 25.84 -13.76
CA ASP A 195 -4.10 24.62 -13.35
C ASP A 195 -3.05 24.87 -12.27
N VAL A 196 -2.26 25.95 -12.40
CA VAL A 196 -1.23 26.32 -11.41
C VAL A 196 -1.86 26.66 -10.06
N PHE A 197 -2.97 27.38 -10.07
CA PHE A 197 -3.70 27.77 -8.86
C PHE A 197 -4.36 26.56 -8.18
N SER A 198 -5.00 25.70 -8.98
CA SER A 198 -5.59 24.44 -8.55
C SER A 198 -4.55 23.52 -7.91
N GLN A 199 -3.41 23.34 -8.58
CA GLN A 199 -2.30 22.55 -8.07
C GLN A 199 -1.72 23.12 -6.78
N MET A 200 -1.61 24.45 -6.66
CA MET A 200 -1.16 25.10 -5.43
C MET A 200 -2.08 24.77 -4.25
N LEU A 201 -3.41 24.78 -4.46
CA LEU A 201 -4.37 24.38 -3.43
C LEU A 201 -4.19 22.90 -3.05
N MET A 202 -4.09 22.00 -4.03
CA MET A 202 -3.86 20.56 -3.78
C MET A 202 -2.60 20.33 -2.94
N LEU A 203 -1.47 20.94 -3.32
CA LEU A 203 -0.19 20.80 -2.62
C LEU A 203 -0.21 21.40 -1.20
N LYS A 204 -1.13 22.32 -0.92
CA LYS A 204 -1.37 22.86 0.44
C LYS A 204 -2.37 22.02 1.25
N GLY A 205 -2.75 20.83 0.77
CA GLY A 205 -3.63 19.89 1.47
C GLY A 205 -5.11 20.06 1.15
N CYS A 206 -5.46 20.88 0.16
CA CYS A 206 -6.82 20.97 -0.37
C CYS A 206 -7.05 19.91 -1.46
N GLU A 207 -6.87 18.65 -1.09
CA GLU A 207 -7.00 17.49 -1.98
C GLU A 207 -7.92 16.43 -1.33
N PRO A 208 -8.99 15.96 -2.01
CA PRO A 208 -9.42 16.40 -3.34
C PRO A 208 -10.01 17.82 -3.31
N LEU A 209 -9.89 18.51 -4.44
CA LEU A 209 -10.60 19.77 -4.70
C LEU A 209 -12.11 19.51 -4.92
N PRO A 210 -12.99 20.47 -4.59
CA PRO A 210 -14.41 20.37 -4.92
C PRO A 210 -14.62 20.28 -6.44
N ARG A 211 -15.66 19.57 -6.85
CA ARG A 211 -16.00 19.40 -8.27
C ARG A 211 -16.58 20.69 -8.83
N ARG A 212 -16.15 21.07 -10.04
CA ARG A 212 -16.74 22.19 -10.80
C ARG A 212 -17.83 21.70 -11.75
N ARG A 213 -18.82 22.56 -12.02
CA ARG A 213 -19.90 22.36 -13.01
C ARG A 213 -19.65 23.17 -14.30
N CYS A 214 -18.42 23.15 -14.79
CA CYS A 214 -18.00 23.78 -16.05
C CYS A 214 -17.31 22.74 -16.95
N HIS A 215 -17.12 23.07 -18.23
CA HIS A 215 -16.43 22.24 -19.20
C HIS A 215 -14.96 22.66 -19.31
N PRO A 216 -13.99 21.73 -19.19
CA PRO A 216 -12.59 22.05 -19.44
C PRO A 216 -12.41 22.64 -20.84
N LYS A 217 -11.61 23.71 -20.94
CA LYS A 217 -11.25 24.31 -22.22
C LYS A 217 -10.61 23.28 -23.14
N SER A 218 -10.99 23.29 -24.41
CA SER A 218 -10.40 22.42 -25.43
C SER A 218 -9.21 23.09 -26.12
N PRO A 219 -8.13 22.36 -26.46
CA PRO A 219 -7.05 22.88 -27.28
C PRO A 219 -7.53 23.29 -28.67
N THR A 220 -6.92 24.32 -29.25
CA THR A 220 -7.20 24.74 -30.62
C THR A 220 -6.47 23.82 -31.61
N ASN A 221 -7.14 23.45 -32.70
CA ASN A 221 -6.61 22.54 -33.73
C ASN A 221 -6.13 21.19 -33.17
N TYR A 222 -6.90 20.63 -32.23
CA TYR A 222 -6.60 19.33 -31.62
C TYR A 222 -6.49 18.23 -32.68
N VAL A 223 -5.50 17.37 -32.50
CA VAL A 223 -5.25 16.20 -33.35
C VAL A 223 -5.30 14.95 -32.49
N GLU A 224 -6.04 13.95 -32.95
CA GLU A 224 -6.14 12.66 -32.28
C GLU A 224 -4.78 11.95 -32.23
N PRO A 225 -4.44 11.25 -31.12
CA PRO A 225 -3.20 10.51 -30.99
C PRO A 225 -3.17 9.30 -31.94
N LYS A 226 -1.97 8.87 -32.31
CA LYS A 226 -1.80 7.60 -33.05
C LYS A 226 -2.25 6.41 -32.19
N PRO A 227 -2.62 5.28 -32.81
CA PRO A 227 -2.86 4.05 -32.08
C PRO A 227 -1.61 3.56 -31.32
N VAL A 228 -1.84 2.81 -30.25
CA VAL A 228 -0.78 2.03 -29.58
C VAL A 228 -0.34 0.89 -30.52
N PRO A 229 0.97 0.64 -30.72
CA PRO A 229 2.10 1.12 -29.92
C PRO A 229 2.75 2.44 -30.38
N ASP A 230 2.37 2.99 -31.53
CA ASP A 230 3.06 4.12 -32.15
C ASP A 230 3.07 5.38 -31.28
N SER A 231 2.00 5.61 -30.51
CA SER A 231 1.90 6.74 -29.57
C SER A 231 2.85 6.65 -28.36
N ILE A 232 3.30 5.44 -27.97
CA ILE A 232 3.98 5.23 -26.69
C ILE A 232 5.29 6.02 -26.59
N TRP A 233 6.03 6.15 -27.69
CA TRP A 233 7.34 6.81 -27.72
C TRP A 233 7.37 8.06 -28.60
N GLU A 234 6.19 8.61 -28.91
CA GLU A 234 6.02 9.82 -29.71
C GLU A 234 5.81 11.05 -28.82
N THR A 235 6.45 12.15 -29.20
CA THR A 235 6.15 13.46 -28.62
C THR A 235 4.85 13.98 -29.26
N PRO A 236 3.83 14.36 -28.48
CA PRO A 236 2.59 14.91 -29.01
C PRO A 236 2.81 16.19 -29.82
N PRO A 237 1.89 16.57 -30.74
CA PRO A 237 1.90 17.89 -31.34
C PRO A 237 1.58 18.96 -30.29
N ASP A 238 2.08 20.18 -30.50
CA ASP A 238 1.83 21.30 -29.58
C ASP A 238 0.32 21.65 -29.48
N THR A 239 -0.51 21.24 -30.43
CA THR A 239 -1.97 21.44 -30.39
C THR A 239 -2.71 20.45 -29.48
N SER A 240 -2.00 19.52 -28.83
CA SER A 240 -2.62 18.50 -27.97
C SER A 240 -3.07 19.01 -26.60
N ILE A 241 -2.62 20.21 -26.18
CA ILE A 241 -2.88 20.78 -24.86
C ILE A 241 -3.05 22.30 -24.91
N ILE A 242 -3.45 22.87 -23.77
CA ILE A 242 -3.42 24.33 -23.54
C ILE A 242 -2.11 24.68 -22.85
N TRP A 243 -1.38 25.64 -23.41
CA TRP A 243 -0.04 26.03 -22.92
C TRP A 243 -0.04 27.18 -21.91
N ASP A 244 -1.16 27.87 -21.73
CA ASP A 244 -1.27 29.06 -20.87
C ASP A 244 -0.66 28.87 -19.48
N PRO A 245 -0.89 27.73 -18.77
CA PRO A 245 -0.36 27.50 -17.42
C PRO A 245 1.16 27.32 -17.31
N TYR A 246 1.86 27.03 -18.42
CA TYR A 246 3.25 26.58 -18.39
C TYR A 246 4.22 27.65 -18.86
N SER A 247 5.45 27.66 -18.33
CA SER A 247 6.49 28.58 -18.80
C SER A 247 6.89 28.31 -20.25
N CYS A 248 6.98 27.03 -20.63
CA CYS A 248 7.17 26.61 -22.01
C CYS A 248 5.86 26.65 -22.79
N LYS A 249 5.93 27.01 -24.07
CA LYS A 249 4.78 27.11 -24.99
C LYS A 249 4.82 26.08 -26.13
N SER A 250 5.69 25.09 -26.01
CA SER A 250 5.82 23.96 -26.94
C SER A 250 6.55 22.80 -26.29
N TYR A 251 6.36 21.58 -26.80
CA TYR A 251 7.15 20.42 -26.40
C TYR A 251 8.62 20.59 -26.76
N GLN A 252 8.92 21.27 -27.88
CA GLN A 252 10.30 21.58 -28.23
C GLN A 252 10.98 22.43 -27.14
N CYS A 253 10.29 23.42 -26.56
CA CYS A 253 10.81 24.19 -25.42
C CYS A 253 11.11 23.29 -24.21
N LEU A 254 10.21 22.35 -23.90
CA LEU A 254 10.40 21.39 -22.80
C LEU A 254 11.59 20.46 -23.06
N ILE A 255 11.76 19.97 -24.29
CA ILE A 255 12.88 19.14 -24.71
C ILE A 255 14.21 19.90 -24.58
N GLU A 256 14.23 21.18 -24.95
CA GLU A 256 15.42 22.03 -24.90
C GLU A 256 15.76 22.57 -23.51
N ARG A 257 14.83 22.48 -22.55
CA ARG A 257 15.01 22.90 -21.15
C ARG A 257 16.27 22.29 -20.51
N ARG A 258 16.70 21.11 -20.94
CA ARG A 258 17.97 20.48 -20.53
C ARG A 258 19.20 21.38 -20.69
N LYS A 259 19.20 22.26 -21.68
CA LYS A 259 20.29 23.19 -22.00
C LYS A 259 20.22 24.50 -21.20
N LYS A 260 19.09 24.78 -20.55
CA LYS A 260 18.87 26.03 -19.80
C LYS A 260 19.29 25.88 -18.34
N PRO A 261 19.77 26.95 -17.69
CA PRO A 261 19.92 26.98 -16.23
C PRO A 261 18.53 26.96 -15.57
N GLY A 262 18.45 26.48 -14.34
CA GLY A 262 17.20 26.42 -13.58
C GLY A 262 16.99 25.09 -12.86
N TYR A 263 16.15 25.12 -11.82
CA TYR A 263 15.70 23.96 -11.08
C TYR A 263 14.27 23.64 -11.51
N TYR A 264 14.09 22.47 -12.10
CA TYR A 264 12.81 21.98 -12.60
C TYR A 264 12.63 20.56 -12.06
N ASP A 265 11.39 20.18 -11.76
CA ASP A 265 11.04 18.82 -11.34
C ASP A 265 11.61 17.78 -12.31
N CYS A 266 11.45 18.07 -13.60
CA CYS A 266 12.15 17.35 -14.64
C CYS A 266 12.78 18.30 -15.68
N LYS A 267 14.07 18.09 -15.94
CA LYS A 267 14.86 18.90 -16.88
C LYS A 267 14.92 18.33 -18.31
N ASP A 268 14.88 17.01 -18.48
CA ASP A 268 15.12 16.35 -19.77
C ASP A 268 14.21 15.16 -20.10
N CYS A 269 13.25 14.81 -19.26
CA CYS A 269 12.32 13.67 -19.45
C CYS A 269 11.29 13.85 -20.57
N PHE A 270 11.08 15.06 -21.09
CA PHE A 270 10.29 15.26 -22.32
C PHE A 270 11.07 14.86 -23.58
N HIS A 271 12.39 14.73 -23.49
CA HIS A 271 13.22 14.24 -24.59
C HIS A 271 13.23 12.71 -24.61
N LEU A 272 12.18 12.12 -25.16
CA LEU A 272 11.97 10.66 -25.19
C LEU A 272 13.12 9.90 -25.88
N GLN A 273 13.76 10.49 -26.90
CA GLN A 273 14.92 9.90 -27.58
C GLN A 273 16.23 10.04 -26.81
N GLY A 274 16.22 10.76 -25.67
CA GLY A 274 17.38 10.95 -24.80
C GLY A 274 17.48 9.88 -23.73
N ARG A 275 17.64 10.31 -22.46
CA ARG A 275 17.81 9.40 -21.32
C ARG A 275 16.65 8.43 -21.18
N GLU A 276 15.41 8.90 -21.37
CA GLU A 276 14.18 8.11 -21.22
C GLU A 276 14.17 6.86 -22.10
N LYS A 277 14.78 6.92 -23.29
CA LYS A 277 14.90 5.78 -24.20
C LYS A 277 15.61 4.57 -23.60
N ASN A 278 16.49 4.74 -22.62
CA ASN A 278 17.27 3.61 -22.10
C ASN A 278 16.98 3.28 -20.62
N ARG A 279 16.06 4.01 -19.99
CA ARG A 279 15.77 3.82 -18.56
C ARG A 279 15.21 2.42 -18.29
N TRP A 280 15.77 1.79 -17.25
CA TRP A 280 15.41 0.46 -16.75
C TRP A 280 15.55 -0.71 -17.75
N LEU A 281 16.23 -0.51 -18.89
CA LEU A 281 16.52 -1.59 -19.83
C LEU A 281 17.69 -2.47 -19.38
N PHE A 282 18.57 -1.93 -18.53
CA PHE A 282 19.79 -2.60 -18.13
C PHE A 282 19.92 -2.61 -16.61
N ASP A 283 20.45 -3.72 -16.12
CA ASP A 283 20.88 -3.87 -14.74
C ASP A 283 22.40 -3.78 -14.68
N ASN A 284 22.95 -2.92 -13.81
CA ASN A 284 24.39 -2.78 -13.67
C ASN A 284 24.95 -3.41 -12.39
N GLY A 285 24.15 -4.17 -11.65
CA GLY A 285 24.52 -4.73 -10.34
C GLY A 285 24.61 -3.68 -9.22
N GLY A 286 24.56 -2.39 -9.55
CA GLY A 286 24.60 -1.25 -8.63
C GLY A 286 23.21 -0.74 -8.30
N LEU A 287 22.99 0.57 -8.47
CA LEU A 287 21.71 1.23 -8.17
C LEU A 287 20.66 1.05 -9.27
N ASP A 288 21.07 0.70 -10.50
CA ASP A 288 20.15 0.59 -11.63
C ASP A 288 19.67 -0.85 -11.77
N PHE A 289 18.38 -1.06 -11.48
CA PHE A 289 17.73 -2.34 -11.67
C PHE A 289 17.04 -2.36 -13.03
N GLY A 290 17.21 -3.45 -13.77
CA GLY A 290 16.54 -3.64 -15.05
C GLY A 290 15.15 -4.25 -14.87
N ILE A 291 14.16 -3.79 -15.65
CA ILE A 291 12.78 -4.29 -15.56
C ILE A 291 12.72 -5.81 -15.74
N ASP A 292 13.44 -6.37 -16.71
CA ASP A 292 13.39 -7.81 -16.99
C ASP A 292 13.90 -8.61 -15.78
N GLN A 293 15.00 -8.18 -15.15
CA GLN A 293 15.54 -8.81 -13.94
C GLN A 293 14.57 -8.72 -12.77
N ILE A 294 13.86 -7.59 -12.61
CA ILE A 294 12.84 -7.43 -11.57
C ILE A 294 11.65 -8.36 -11.83
N LEU A 295 11.16 -8.44 -13.06
CA LEU A 295 10.04 -9.31 -13.41
C LEU A 295 10.38 -10.80 -13.25
N GLU A 296 11.63 -11.20 -13.52
CA GLU A 296 12.14 -12.56 -13.32
C GLU A 296 12.18 -12.99 -11.85
N THR A 297 12.10 -12.07 -10.90
CA THR A 297 11.97 -12.42 -9.46
C THR A 297 10.63 -13.09 -9.13
N LYS A 298 9.69 -13.07 -10.07
CA LYS A 298 8.36 -13.65 -9.92
C LYS A 298 8.05 -14.63 -11.05
N PRO A 299 7.14 -15.60 -10.82
CA PRO A 299 6.63 -16.41 -11.90
C PRO A 299 6.07 -15.54 -13.03
N HIS A 300 6.36 -15.92 -14.26
CA HIS A 300 5.96 -15.15 -15.44
C HIS A 300 4.44 -14.87 -15.45
N GLY A 301 4.07 -13.63 -15.75
CA GLY A 301 2.67 -13.18 -15.83
C GLY A 301 1.99 -12.88 -14.49
N THR A 302 2.70 -12.95 -13.36
CA THR A 302 2.13 -12.61 -12.04
C THR A 302 2.01 -11.10 -11.80
N ILE A 303 2.98 -10.32 -12.30
CA ILE A 303 2.94 -8.86 -12.26
C ILE A 303 2.16 -8.35 -13.46
N ARG A 304 1.00 -7.73 -13.22
CA ARG A 304 0.05 -7.34 -14.28
C ARG A 304 -0.45 -5.92 -14.13
N ILE A 305 -0.61 -5.47 -12.89
CA ILE A 305 -1.06 -4.12 -12.57
C ILE A 305 -0.18 -3.48 -11.50
N GLY A 306 0.08 -2.19 -11.65
CA GLY A 306 0.90 -1.47 -10.70
C GLY A 306 0.68 0.04 -10.69
N LEU A 307 1.41 0.68 -9.78
CA LEU A 307 1.43 2.13 -9.60
C LEU A 307 2.87 2.64 -9.71
N ASP A 308 3.05 3.75 -10.42
CA ASP A 308 4.30 4.48 -10.51
C ASP A 308 4.13 5.85 -9.84
N ILE A 309 4.70 6.00 -8.66
CA ILE A 309 4.60 7.21 -7.86
C ILE A 309 5.63 8.22 -8.36
N GLY A 310 5.12 9.32 -8.91
CA GLY A 310 6.00 10.38 -9.41
C GLY A 310 6.67 10.05 -10.74
N GLY A 311 6.00 9.32 -11.63
CA GLY A 311 6.58 8.77 -12.87
C GLY A 311 6.97 9.79 -13.95
N GLY A 312 6.90 11.10 -13.66
CA GLY A 312 7.26 12.16 -14.59
C GLY A 312 6.44 12.09 -15.89
N THR A 313 7.10 11.81 -17.01
CA THR A 313 6.46 11.66 -18.33
C THR A 313 5.87 10.27 -18.60
N GLY A 314 5.92 9.34 -17.64
CA GLY A 314 5.33 8.00 -17.73
C GLY A 314 6.21 6.96 -18.42
N THR A 315 7.53 7.14 -18.43
CA THR A 315 8.46 6.22 -19.12
C THR A 315 8.48 4.83 -18.50
N PHE A 316 8.37 4.71 -17.17
CA PHE A 316 8.28 3.39 -16.53
C PHE A 316 6.99 2.67 -16.96
N ALA A 317 5.86 3.38 -16.96
CA ALA A 317 4.59 2.84 -17.48
C ALA A 317 4.69 2.42 -18.95
N ALA A 318 5.37 3.19 -19.81
CA ALA A 318 5.62 2.81 -21.20
C ALA A 318 6.39 1.48 -21.30
N ARG A 319 7.49 1.34 -20.54
CA ARG A 319 8.33 0.13 -20.53
C ARG A 319 7.60 -1.10 -20.01
N MET A 320 6.76 -0.91 -19.01
CA MET A 320 5.92 -1.97 -18.45
C MET A 320 4.79 -2.35 -19.43
N ARG A 321 4.25 -1.37 -20.18
CA ARG A 321 3.23 -1.61 -21.21
C ARG A 321 3.75 -2.46 -22.37
N GLU A 322 5.01 -2.29 -22.79
CA GLU A 322 5.68 -3.17 -23.78
C GLU A 322 5.70 -4.65 -23.34
N ARG A 323 5.56 -4.91 -22.04
CA ARG A 323 5.50 -6.23 -21.42
C ARG A 323 4.07 -6.63 -21.00
N ASN A 324 3.06 -5.95 -21.53
CA ASN A 324 1.65 -6.13 -21.22
C ASN A 324 1.26 -5.88 -19.75
N ILE A 325 2.03 -5.05 -19.03
CA ILE A 325 1.74 -4.67 -17.64
C ILE A 325 1.12 -3.27 -17.65
N THR A 326 0.00 -3.12 -16.94
CA THR A 326 -0.70 -1.83 -16.85
C THR A 326 -0.24 -1.08 -15.61
N ILE A 327 0.33 0.11 -15.83
CA ILE A 327 0.79 0.98 -14.76
C ILE A 327 -0.06 2.25 -14.76
N ILE A 328 -0.56 2.60 -13.58
CA ILE A 328 -1.11 3.92 -13.30
C ILE A 328 0.05 4.79 -12.82
N THR A 329 0.26 5.95 -13.42
CA THR A 329 1.33 6.87 -13.03
C THR A 329 0.75 8.05 -12.28
N SER A 330 1.06 8.19 -10.99
CA SER A 330 0.72 9.43 -10.28
C SER A 330 1.73 10.52 -10.58
N THR A 331 1.26 11.73 -10.90
CA THR A 331 2.14 12.87 -11.17
C THR A 331 1.41 14.19 -11.00
N MET A 332 2.17 15.25 -10.67
CA MET A 332 1.69 16.63 -10.63
C MET A 332 2.20 17.38 -11.87
N ASN A 333 1.47 18.38 -12.35
CA ASN A 333 1.87 19.21 -13.48
C ASN A 333 2.83 20.35 -13.05
N LEU A 334 4.01 20.01 -12.51
CA LEU A 334 4.99 20.98 -12.02
C LEU A 334 5.77 21.66 -13.17
N ASP A 335 5.25 22.79 -13.66
CA ASP A 335 5.80 23.55 -14.81
C ASP A 335 6.03 22.68 -16.07
N GLY A 336 5.14 21.70 -16.25
CA GLY A 336 5.11 20.78 -17.38
C GLY A 336 3.78 20.03 -17.43
N PRO A 337 3.26 19.72 -18.63
CA PRO A 337 1.97 19.06 -18.83
C PRO A 337 2.06 17.53 -18.67
N PHE A 338 2.60 17.05 -17.54
CA PHE A 338 2.92 15.63 -17.36
C PHE A 338 1.70 14.71 -17.52
N ASN A 339 0.59 15.03 -16.87
CA ASN A 339 -0.63 14.22 -16.96
C ASN A 339 -1.13 14.09 -18.41
N SER A 340 -1.26 15.21 -19.12
CA SER A 340 -1.70 15.23 -20.53
C SER A 340 -0.71 14.52 -21.46
N PHE A 341 0.60 14.67 -21.21
CA PHE A 341 1.64 13.99 -21.98
C PHE A 341 1.59 12.46 -21.81
N ILE A 342 1.41 11.97 -20.59
CA ILE A 342 1.22 10.53 -20.31
C ILE A 342 -0.04 10.03 -21.02
N ALA A 343 -1.17 10.73 -20.88
CA ALA A 343 -2.43 10.33 -21.51
C ALA A 343 -2.31 10.24 -23.04
N TRP A 344 -1.67 11.23 -23.68
CA TRP A 344 -1.51 11.26 -25.13
C TRP A 344 -0.69 10.08 -25.67
N ARG A 345 0.24 9.56 -24.86
CA ARG A 345 1.03 8.36 -25.19
C ARG A 345 0.22 7.05 -25.11
N GLY A 346 -1.03 7.10 -24.66
CA GLY A 346 -1.88 5.93 -24.42
C GLY A 346 -1.62 5.26 -23.06
N LEU A 347 -1.08 6.00 -22.09
CA LEU A 347 -0.76 5.54 -20.74
C LEU A 347 -1.73 6.17 -19.73
N ILE A 348 -1.78 5.65 -18.50
CA ILE A 348 -2.79 6.07 -17.50
C ILE A 348 -2.16 7.03 -16.49
N PRO A 349 -2.38 8.35 -16.60
CA PRO A 349 -2.00 9.29 -15.55
C PRO A 349 -3.03 9.35 -14.43
N MET A 350 -2.59 9.78 -13.25
CA MET A 350 -3.43 10.14 -12.14
C MET A 350 -2.88 11.42 -11.50
N HIS A 351 -3.66 12.50 -11.53
CA HIS A 351 -3.26 13.77 -10.92
C HIS A 351 -3.48 13.69 -9.41
N LEU A 352 -2.43 13.30 -8.69
CA LEU A 352 -2.47 12.97 -7.26
C LEU A 352 -1.18 13.41 -6.59
N SER A 353 -1.25 14.16 -5.49
CA SER A 353 -0.06 14.49 -4.70
C SER A 353 0.33 13.34 -3.75
N ILE A 354 1.56 13.37 -3.25
CA ILE A 354 2.05 12.38 -2.29
C ILE A 354 1.36 12.46 -0.92
N SER A 355 0.67 13.58 -0.65
CA SER A 355 -0.06 13.79 0.61
C SER A 355 -1.39 13.05 0.65
N GLN A 356 -1.92 12.67 -0.52
CA GLN A 356 -3.20 12.01 -0.60
C GLN A 356 -3.03 10.50 -0.40
N ARG A 357 -3.91 9.91 0.41
CA ARG A 357 -4.00 8.45 0.52
C ARG A 357 -4.27 7.85 -0.86
N LEU A 358 -3.53 6.80 -1.20
CA LEU A 358 -3.64 6.11 -2.47
C LEU A 358 -5.07 5.58 -2.66
N PRO A 359 -5.78 5.97 -3.74
CA PRO A 359 -7.18 5.66 -3.97
C PRO A 359 -7.41 4.22 -4.49
N PHE A 360 -6.61 3.27 -3.99
CA PHE A 360 -6.76 1.85 -4.26
C PHE A 360 -7.28 1.14 -3.02
N PHE A 361 -8.02 0.05 -3.23
CA PHE A 361 -8.35 -0.85 -2.13
C PHE A 361 -7.09 -1.57 -1.64
N GLU A 362 -7.12 -2.13 -0.44
CA GLU A 362 -6.00 -2.95 0.04
C GLU A 362 -5.78 -4.19 -0.82
N ASN A 363 -4.54 -4.66 -0.93
CA ASN A 363 -4.17 -5.85 -1.69
C ASN A 363 -4.65 -5.82 -3.16
N THR A 364 -4.47 -4.68 -3.85
CA THR A 364 -4.92 -4.49 -5.23
C THR A 364 -3.79 -4.58 -6.25
N LEU A 365 -2.59 -4.13 -5.94
CA LEU A 365 -1.50 -3.97 -6.91
C LEU A 365 -0.46 -5.07 -6.81
N ASP A 366 0.14 -5.44 -7.93
CA ASP A 366 1.22 -6.43 -8.00
C ASP A 366 2.60 -5.78 -7.85
N ILE A 367 2.74 -4.52 -8.29
CA ILE A 367 3.96 -3.73 -8.15
C ILE A 367 3.67 -2.25 -7.86
N VAL A 368 4.45 -1.65 -6.99
CA VAL A 368 4.53 -0.19 -6.80
C VAL A 368 5.97 0.21 -7.09
N HIS A 369 6.16 1.17 -7.97
CA HIS A 369 7.44 1.78 -8.30
C HIS A 369 7.45 3.23 -7.83
N SER A 370 8.60 3.72 -7.40
CA SER A 370 8.83 5.14 -7.12
C SER A 370 10.26 5.49 -7.45
N MET A 371 10.45 6.58 -8.19
CA MET A 371 11.78 7.13 -8.45
C MET A 371 11.81 8.62 -8.15
N HIS A 372 12.82 9.05 -7.38
CA HIS A 372 13.13 10.44 -7.02
C HIS A 372 12.07 11.23 -6.23
N VAL A 373 10.78 10.86 -6.26
CA VAL A 373 9.73 11.53 -5.50
C VAL A 373 9.76 11.14 -4.03
N LEU A 374 9.78 9.84 -3.72
CA LEU A 374 10.02 9.40 -2.34
C LEU A 374 11.50 9.63 -2.00
N SER A 375 11.76 10.57 -1.08
CA SER A 375 13.09 11.05 -0.75
C SER A 375 13.07 11.86 0.55
N ASN A 376 14.23 12.30 1.03
CA ASN A 376 14.39 12.99 2.32
C ASN A 376 13.74 14.38 2.44
N TRP A 377 13.15 14.93 1.37
CA TRP A 377 12.38 16.18 1.44
C TRP A 377 11.02 15.96 2.11
N ILE A 378 10.52 14.72 2.11
CA ILE A 378 9.26 14.35 2.76
C ILE A 378 9.52 14.22 4.26
N PRO A 379 8.71 14.85 5.14
CA PRO A 379 8.82 14.67 6.57
C PRO A 379 8.74 13.18 6.97
N ASP A 380 9.64 12.72 7.84
CA ASP A 380 9.82 11.30 8.14
C ASP A 380 8.52 10.57 8.55
N VAL A 381 7.69 11.20 9.38
CA VAL A 381 6.39 10.65 9.81
C VAL A 381 5.43 10.47 8.62
N MET A 382 5.40 11.44 7.71
CA MET A 382 4.56 11.40 6.51
C MET A 382 5.06 10.34 5.52
N LEU A 383 6.38 10.21 5.38
CA LEU A 383 6.98 9.15 4.58
C LEU A 383 6.63 7.77 5.15
N GLU A 384 6.70 7.58 6.46
CA GLU A 384 6.32 6.32 7.11
C GLU A 384 4.85 5.97 6.85
N PHE A 385 3.92 6.93 6.98
CA PHE A 385 2.53 6.72 6.58
C PHE A 385 2.37 6.34 5.10
N THR A 386 3.13 6.99 4.22
CA THR A 386 3.13 6.69 2.79
C THR A 386 3.61 5.27 2.52
N LEU A 387 4.65 4.81 3.21
CA LEU A 387 5.16 3.45 3.09
C LEU A 387 4.16 2.39 3.60
N TYR A 388 3.45 2.67 4.68
CA TYR A 388 2.33 1.82 5.13
C TYR A 388 1.18 1.80 4.11
N ASP A 389 0.92 2.91 3.45
CA ASP A 389 -0.11 2.97 2.41
C ASP A 389 0.28 2.18 1.15
N ILE A 390 1.57 2.21 0.77
CA ILE A 390 2.15 1.34 -0.27
C ILE A 390 2.03 -0.13 0.14
N TYR A 391 2.41 -0.49 1.36
CA TYR A 391 2.26 -1.84 1.89
C TYR A 391 0.81 -2.31 1.86
N ARG A 392 -0.14 -1.43 2.20
CA ARG A 392 -1.58 -1.72 2.16
C ARG A 392 -2.06 -2.04 0.75
N VAL A 393 -1.70 -1.25 -0.26
CA VAL A 393 -2.21 -1.45 -1.63
C VAL A 393 -1.57 -2.62 -2.37
N LEU A 394 -0.36 -3.04 -1.97
CA LEU A 394 0.29 -4.23 -2.52
C LEU A 394 -0.40 -5.51 -2.08
N ARG A 395 -0.55 -6.47 -3.00
CA ARG A 395 -0.99 -7.85 -2.71
C ARG A 395 0.07 -8.62 -1.92
N PRO A 396 -0.30 -9.71 -1.22
CA PRO A 396 0.69 -10.67 -0.73
C PRO A 396 1.64 -11.09 -1.87
N GLY A 397 2.96 -11.00 -1.63
CA GLY A 397 3.99 -11.23 -2.65
C GLY A 397 4.19 -10.07 -3.63
N GLY A 398 3.45 -8.97 -3.52
CA GLY A 398 3.61 -7.78 -4.36
C GLY A 398 4.95 -7.10 -4.14
N LEU A 399 5.47 -6.44 -5.17
CA LEU A 399 6.78 -5.81 -5.16
C LEU A 399 6.68 -4.30 -4.91
N PHE A 400 7.49 -3.79 -3.99
CA PHE A 400 7.79 -2.37 -3.90
C PHE A 400 9.20 -2.14 -4.43
N TRP A 401 9.30 -1.46 -5.58
CA TRP A 401 10.55 -1.05 -6.18
C TRP A 401 10.80 0.43 -5.88
N LEU A 402 11.75 0.67 -4.97
CA LEU A 402 12.22 2.00 -4.63
C LEU A 402 13.52 2.28 -5.40
N ASP A 403 13.47 3.19 -6.37
CA ASP A 403 14.59 3.51 -7.25
C ASP A 403 15.26 4.83 -6.85
N ARG A 404 16.56 4.77 -6.52
CA ARG A 404 17.42 5.93 -6.23
C ARG A 404 16.78 6.90 -5.24
N PHE A 405 16.35 6.38 -4.08
CA PHE A 405 15.93 7.19 -2.94
C PHE A 405 17.12 8.00 -2.42
N PHE A 406 16.95 9.31 -2.24
CA PHE A 406 18.01 10.20 -1.78
C PHE A 406 17.91 10.48 -0.29
N CYS A 407 19.05 10.43 0.40
CA CYS A 407 19.19 10.80 1.80
C CYS A 407 20.60 11.28 2.15
N LEU A 408 20.76 11.85 3.34
CA LEU A 408 22.09 12.03 3.93
C LEU A 408 22.61 10.69 4.47
N GLY A 409 23.92 10.47 4.42
CA GLY A 409 24.54 9.20 4.81
C GLY A 409 24.24 8.81 6.27
N GLN A 410 24.17 9.79 7.17
CA GLN A 410 23.78 9.55 8.57
C GLN A 410 22.33 9.02 8.68
N GLN A 411 21.41 9.52 7.86
CA GLN A 411 19.99 9.14 7.90
C GLN A 411 19.74 7.74 7.34
N LEU A 412 20.60 7.24 6.45
CA LEU A 412 20.39 5.93 5.80
C LEU A 412 20.20 4.82 6.84
N ASN A 413 21.16 4.65 7.74
CA ASN A 413 21.13 3.58 8.74
C ASN A 413 20.40 3.97 10.04
N GLN A 414 20.31 5.27 10.36
CA GLN A 414 19.69 5.74 11.60
C GLN A 414 18.18 5.97 11.46
N THR A 415 17.70 6.31 10.26
CA THR A 415 16.31 6.69 10.02
C THR A 415 15.64 5.73 9.03
N TYR A 416 16.14 5.64 7.79
CA TYR A 416 15.39 5.02 6.69
C TYR A 416 15.43 3.49 6.70
N VAL A 417 16.57 2.86 7.02
CA VAL A 417 16.65 1.40 7.17
C VAL A 417 15.74 0.92 8.32
N PRO A 418 15.80 1.49 9.54
CA PRO A 418 14.86 1.13 10.61
C PRO A 418 13.40 1.38 10.25
N MET A 419 13.09 2.48 9.55
CA MET A 419 11.73 2.78 9.08
C MET A 419 11.21 1.69 8.15
N LEU A 420 11.96 1.33 7.11
CA LEU A 420 11.56 0.27 6.16
C LEU A 420 11.41 -1.09 6.84
N ASN A 421 12.27 -1.41 7.82
CA ASN A 421 12.15 -2.63 8.61
C ASN A 421 10.84 -2.68 9.42
N ARG A 422 10.37 -1.54 9.97
CA ARG A 422 9.09 -1.47 10.70
C ARG A 422 7.87 -1.75 9.82
N ILE A 423 7.92 -1.38 8.54
CA ILE A 423 6.81 -1.61 7.61
C ILE A 423 6.56 -3.11 7.37
N GLY A 424 7.61 -3.93 7.46
CA GLY A 424 7.49 -5.39 7.36
C GLY A 424 7.68 -5.97 5.95
N PHE A 425 8.38 -5.28 5.05
CA PHE A 425 8.75 -5.86 3.76
C PHE A 425 9.93 -6.84 3.88
N ASN A 426 9.90 -7.92 3.09
CA ASN A 426 11.06 -8.75 2.82
C ASN A 426 11.99 -8.01 1.84
N LYS A 427 13.29 -8.01 2.12
CA LYS A 427 14.29 -7.41 1.23
C LYS A 427 14.77 -8.43 0.21
N LEU A 428 14.42 -8.24 -1.06
CA LEU A 428 14.92 -9.07 -2.17
C LEU A 428 16.26 -8.54 -2.70
N ARG A 429 16.37 -7.22 -2.82
CA ARG A 429 17.60 -6.56 -3.27
C ARG A 429 17.77 -5.20 -2.62
N TRP A 430 19.02 -4.83 -2.32
CA TRP A 430 19.36 -3.55 -1.73
C TRP A 430 20.76 -3.13 -2.15
N ASN A 431 20.86 -1.96 -2.76
CA ASN A 431 22.13 -1.36 -3.18
C ASN A 431 22.14 0.10 -2.72
N ALA A 432 23.26 0.55 -2.17
CA ALA A 432 23.45 1.95 -1.76
C ALA A 432 24.81 2.45 -2.27
N ALA A 433 24.85 3.69 -2.75
CA ALA A 433 26.08 4.32 -3.20
C ALA A 433 26.06 5.82 -2.91
N MET A 434 27.25 6.40 -2.73
CA MET A 434 27.38 7.85 -2.57
C MET A 434 26.94 8.59 -3.83
N LYS A 435 26.25 9.70 -3.62
CA LYS A 435 25.86 10.65 -4.65
C LYS A 435 27.00 11.67 -4.82
N LEU A 436 27.66 11.62 -5.98
CA LEU A 436 28.93 12.34 -6.21
C LEU A 436 28.78 13.67 -6.97
N ASP A 437 27.60 13.96 -7.53
CA ASP A 437 27.31 15.13 -8.37
C ASP A 437 27.50 16.48 -7.66
N ARG A 438 27.35 16.54 -6.33
CA ARG A 438 27.53 17.76 -5.53
C ARG A 438 28.75 17.73 -4.60
N GLY A 439 29.65 16.77 -4.81
CA GLY A 439 30.89 16.60 -4.07
C GLY A 439 30.76 15.70 -2.83
N ILE A 440 31.82 14.94 -2.56
CA ILE A 440 31.89 13.90 -1.52
C ILE A 440 31.62 14.48 -0.11
N GLN A 441 31.99 15.74 0.12
CA GLN A 441 31.85 16.39 1.43
C GLN A 441 30.40 16.52 1.90
N ARG A 442 29.41 16.50 1.00
CA ARG A 442 28.00 16.58 1.38
C ARG A 442 27.46 15.30 2.01
N ASN A 443 28.20 14.18 1.89
CA ASN A 443 27.80 12.86 2.38
C ASN A 443 26.36 12.52 1.97
N GLU A 444 26.03 12.79 0.71
CA GLU A 444 24.75 12.49 0.09
C GLU A 444 24.78 11.06 -0.46
N TRP A 445 23.68 10.32 -0.32
CA TRP A 445 23.57 8.93 -0.74
C TRP A 445 22.31 8.68 -1.56
N TYR A 446 22.43 7.72 -2.47
CA TYR A 446 21.30 7.05 -3.08
C TYR A 446 21.23 5.61 -2.61
N PHE A 447 20.03 5.10 -2.40
CA PHE A 447 19.81 3.66 -2.34
C PHE A 447 18.65 3.24 -3.23
N SER A 448 18.77 2.05 -3.81
CA SER A 448 17.73 1.37 -4.56
C SER A 448 17.41 0.06 -3.86
N ALA A 449 16.13 -0.26 -3.75
CA ALA A 449 15.65 -1.45 -3.05
C ALA A 449 14.50 -2.10 -3.83
N LEU A 450 14.58 -3.43 -3.95
CA LEU A 450 13.45 -4.27 -4.31
C LEU A 450 12.97 -4.96 -3.04
N LEU A 451 11.75 -4.64 -2.66
CA LEU A 451 11.11 -5.08 -1.45
C LEU A 451 9.87 -5.90 -1.84
N GLU A 452 9.55 -6.93 -1.06
CA GLU A 452 8.42 -7.81 -1.29
C GLU A 452 7.52 -7.82 -0.07
N LYS A 453 6.22 -7.66 -0.29
CA LYS A 453 5.23 -7.86 0.77
C LYS A 453 5.17 -9.36 1.13
N PRO A 454 5.30 -9.75 2.40
CA PRO A 454 5.18 -11.16 2.81
C PRO A 454 3.88 -11.80 2.32
N MET A 455 3.93 -13.11 2.07
CA MET A 455 2.77 -13.89 1.64
C MET A 455 1.77 -14.18 2.78
N THR A 456 2.22 -14.09 4.03
CA THR A 456 1.48 -14.46 5.25
C THR A 456 1.55 -13.37 6.29
#